data_AF-A0A968JEB5-F1
#
_entry.id   AF-A0A968JEB5-F1
#
_cell.length_a   1.000
_cell.length_b   1.000
_cell.length_c   1.000
_cell.angle_alpha   90.00
_cell.angle_beta   90.00
_cell.angle_gamma   90.00
#
_symmetry.space_group_name_H-M   'P 1'
#
loop_
_entity.id
_entity.type
_entity.pdbx_description
1 polymer ?
#
loop_
_entity_poly.entity_id
_entity_poly.type
_entity_poly.pdbx_seq_one_letter_code
_entity_poly.pdbx_strand_id
1 'polypeptide(L)'
;MPALSPAAILLILLATACASLAHVLWGQRWVQLPIFWLAACLGCLVAYGIGYQLPLNLPAPAGVPVFEAVMAAWILLVIASRLWV
;
A
#
# COMPACT_ATOMS: atom_id res chain seq x y z
N MET A 1 -13.54 -18.65 -13.87
CA MET A 1 -12.40 -17.71 -13.73
C MET A 1 -12.65 -16.91 -12.47
N PRO A 2 -11.77 -16.93 -11.45
CA PRO A 2 -12.00 -16.08 -10.28
C PRO A 2 -11.93 -14.63 -10.78
N ALA A 3 -13.09 -13.95 -10.86
CA ALA A 3 -13.12 -12.53 -11.11
C ALA A 3 -12.41 -11.87 -9.93
N LEU A 4 -11.31 -11.16 -10.19
CA LEU A 4 -10.63 -10.40 -9.15
C LEU A 4 -11.65 -9.47 -8.50
N SER A 5 -11.72 -9.48 -7.16
CA SER A 5 -12.62 -8.57 -6.47
C SER A 5 -12.21 -7.12 -6.75
N PRO A 6 -13.16 -6.17 -6.84
CA PRO A 6 -12.83 -4.76 -7.03
C PRO A 6 -11.89 -4.22 -5.94
N ALA A 7 -12.00 -4.75 -4.72
CA ALA A 7 -11.11 -4.45 -3.62
C ALA A 7 -9.66 -4.90 -3.90
N ALA A 8 -9.45 -6.10 -4.42
CA ALA A 8 -8.11 -6.60 -4.76
C ALA A 8 -7.44 -5.74 -5.86
N ILE A 9 -8.22 -5.34 -6.88
CA ILE A 9 -7.73 -4.46 -7.95
C ILE A 9 -7.30 -3.11 -7.38
N LEU A 10 -8.14 -2.51 -6.52
CA LEU A 10 -7.82 -1.25 -5.85
C LEU A 10 -6.58 -1.35 -4.97
N LEU A 11 -6.44 -2.41 -4.17
CA LEU A 11 -5.28 -2.62 -3.31
C LEU A 11 -3.98 -2.74 -4.13
N ILE A 12 -4.02 -3.47 -5.26
CA ILE A 12 -2.85 -3.62 -6.13
C ILE A 12 -2.49 -2.27 -6.77
N LEU A 13 -3.46 -1.52 -7.27
CA LEU A 13 -3.25 -0.18 -7.84
C LEU A 13 -2.69 0.80 -6.80
N LEU A 14 -3.20 0.74 -5.57
CA LEU A 14 -2.74 1.59 -4.48
C LEU A 14 -1.30 1.24 -4.09
N ALA A 15 -0.99 -0.05 -3.98
CA ALA A 15 0.33 -0.54 -3.67
C ALA A 15 1.35 -0.19 -4.77
N THR A 16 1.01 -0.34 -6.05
CA THR A 16 1.89 0.05 -7.15
C THR A 16 2.12 1.55 -7.20
N ALA A 17 1.08 2.36 -7.00
CA ALA A 17 1.22 3.82 -6.95
C ALA A 17 2.10 4.29 -5.77
N CYS A 18 1.90 3.72 -4.56
CA CYS A 18 2.73 4.06 -3.41
C CYS A 18 4.17 3.60 -3.59
N ALA A 19 4.38 2.40 -4.13
CA ALA A 19 5.71 1.85 -4.36
C ALA A 19 6.49 2.63 -5.44
N SER A 20 5.82 3.07 -6.51
CA SER A 20 6.46 3.90 -7.54
C SER A 20 6.83 5.29 -7.00
N LEU A 21 5.96 5.92 -6.21
CA LEU A 21 6.25 7.16 -5.49
C LEU A 21 7.43 7.01 -4.53
N ALA A 22 7.45 5.95 -3.72
CA ALA A 22 8.55 5.68 -2.80
C ALA A 22 9.86 5.41 -3.54
N HIS A 23 9.81 4.72 -4.68
CA HIS A 23 10.98 4.51 -5.52
C HIS A 23 11.49 5.83 -6.13
N VAL A 24 10.60 6.75 -6.53
CA VAL A 24 11.03 8.07 -7.03
C VAL A 24 11.69 8.90 -5.91
N LEU A 25 11.21 8.79 -4.66
CA LEU A 25 11.73 9.58 -3.54
C LEU A 25 13.02 9.02 -2.92
N TRP A 26 13.14 7.69 -2.83
CA TRP A 26 14.24 7.02 -2.11
C TRP A 26 15.02 6.01 -2.97
N GLY A 27 14.56 5.72 -4.19
CA GLY A 27 15.15 4.69 -5.03
C GLY A 27 16.51 5.11 -5.58
N GLN A 28 17.55 4.42 -5.11
CA GLN A 28 18.90 4.51 -5.66
C GLN A 28 19.18 3.39 -6.66
N ARG A 29 18.50 2.25 -6.50
CA ARG A 29 18.69 1.05 -7.33
C ARG A 29 17.36 0.46 -7.76
N TRP A 30 17.25 0.07 -9.02
CA TRP A 30 16.08 -0.60 -9.60
C TRP A 30 15.68 -1.88 -8.84
N VAL A 31 16.64 -2.55 -8.19
CA VAL A 31 16.42 -3.74 -7.34
C VAL A 31 15.57 -3.44 -6.10
N GLN A 32 15.48 -2.19 -5.64
CA GLN A 32 14.66 -1.81 -4.48
C GLN A 32 13.16 -1.74 -4.82
N LEU A 33 12.82 -1.68 -6.10
CA LEU A 33 11.44 -1.55 -6.59
C LEU A 33 10.52 -2.73 -6.14
N PRO A 34 10.91 -4.02 -6.28
CA PRO A 34 10.11 -5.13 -5.76
C PRO A 34 9.98 -5.11 -4.23
N ILE A 35 10.99 -4.61 -3.50
CA ILE A 35 10.95 -4.52 -2.04
C ILE A 35 9.92 -3.46 -1.60
N PHE A 36 9.96 -2.28 -2.22
CA PHE A 36 8.95 -1.24 -1.98
C PHE A 36 7.55 -1.70 -2.36
N TRP A 37 7.42 -2.45 -3.46
CA TRP A 37 6.14 -3.02 -3.86
C TRP A 37 5.59 -4.02 -2.82
N LEU A 38 6.42 -4.93 -2.31
CA LEU A 38 6.02 -5.87 -1.25
C LEU A 38 5.64 -5.15 0.05
N ALA A 39 6.40 -4.13 0.44
CA ALA A 39 6.10 -3.33 1.63
C ALA A 39 4.76 -2.58 1.49
N ALA A 40 4.50 -1.99 0.33
CA ALA A 40 3.24 -1.31 0.04
C ALA A 40 2.05 -2.28 0.02
N CYS A 41 2.21 -3.44 -0.60
CA CYS A 41 1.22 -4.52 -0.59
C CYS A 41 0.90 -4.98 0.83
N LEU A 42 1.92 -5.21 1.67
CA LEU A 42 1.74 -5.58 3.06
C LEU A 42 1.00 -4.50 3.85
N GLY A 43 1.36 -3.22 3.68
CA GLY A 43 0.67 -2.13 4.38
C GLY A 43 -0.80 -2.01 3.99
N CYS A 44 -1.10 -2.12 2.69
CA CYS A 44 -2.47 -2.12 2.20
C CYS A 44 -3.26 -3.33 2.73
N LEU A 45 -2.65 -4.52 2.74
CA LEU A 45 -3.30 -5.76 3.19
C LEU A 45 -3.57 -5.74 4.70
N VAL A 46 -2.63 -5.21 5.49
CA VAL A 46 -2.76 -5.05 6.94
C VAL A 46 -3.90 -4.08 7.24
N ALA A 47 -3.95 -2.92 6.59
CA ALA A 47 -5.04 -1.96 6.80
C ALA A 47 -6.42 -2.54 6.42
N TYR A 48 -6.49 -3.25 5.28
CA TYR A 48 -7.71 -3.92 4.85
C TYR A 48 -8.15 -5.03 5.81
N GLY A 49 -7.20 -5.88 6.25
CA GLY A 49 -7.48 -7.04 7.10
C GLY A 49 -7.80 -6.68 8.55
N ILE A 50 -7.20 -5.62 9.10
CA ILE A 50 -7.54 -5.14 10.45
C ILE A 50 -8.96 -4.55 10.46
N GLY A 51 -9.49 -4.10 9.31
CA GLY A 51 -10.80 -3.49 9.24
C GLY A 51 -10.92 -2.25 10.11
N TYR A 52 -9.78 -1.64 10.48
CA TYR A 52 -9.72 -0.43 11.28
C TYR A 52 -10.15 0.73 10.38
N GLN A 53 -11.46 0.92 10.28
CA GLN A 53 -12.02 2.15 9.79
C GLN A 53 -11.77 3.16 10.91
N LEU A 54 -10.96 4.18 10.67
CA LEU A 54 -10.97 5.30 11.60
C LEU A 54 -12.43 5.77 11.72
N PRO A 55 -12.89 6.24 12.89
CA PRO A 55 -14.24 6.80 13.05
C PRO A 55 -14.46 8.10 12.24
N LEU A 56 -13.54 8.42 11.34
CA LEU A 56 -13.71 9.38 10.28
C LEU A 56 -14.56 8.70 9.21
N ASN A 57 -15.77 9.20 9.00
CA ASN A 57 -16.75 8.72 8.01
C ASN A 57 -16.25 8.99 6.57
N LEU A 58 -15.09 8.43 6.23
CA LEU A 58 -14.41 8.62 4.96
C LEU A 58 -15.01 7.66 3.94
N PRO A 59 -15.11 8.08 2.67
CA PRO A 59 -15.61 7.21 1.61
C PRO A 59 -14.70 5.98 1.46
N ALA A 60 -15.26 4.79 1.62
CA ALA A 60 -14.58 3.50 1.44
C ALA A 60 -14.99 2.87 0.09
N PRO A 61 -14.32 3.23 -1.03
CA PRO A 61 -14.63 2.67 -2.34
C PRO A 61 -14.42 1.15 -2.33
N ALA A 62 -15.42 0.41 -2.82
CA ALA A 62 -15.45 -1.06 -2.78
C ALA A 62 -15.22 -1.67 -1.38
N GLY A 63 -15.53 -0.94 -0.30
CA GLY A 63 -15.28 -1.37 1.08
C GLY A 63 -13.82 -1.31 1.52
N VAL A 64 -12.93 -0.71 0.72
CA VAL A 64 -11.52 -0.57 1.05
C VAL A 64 -11.29 0.76 1.78
N PRO A 65 -10.73 0.74 3.01
CA PRO A 65 -10.32 1.95 3.72
C PRO A 65 -9.05 2.51 3.08
N VAL A 66 -9.22 3.28 1.99
CA VAL A 66 -8.12 3.74 1.13
C VAL A 66 -7.12 4.59 1.90
N PHE A 67 -7.59 5.50 2.74
CA PHE A 67 -6.73 6.41 3.49
C PHE A 67 -5.82 5.63 4.45
N GLU A 68 -6.38 4.69 5.20
CA GLU A 68 -5.68 3.81 6.12
C GLU A 68 -4.70 2.90 5.39
N ALA A 69 -5.10 2.36 4.23
CA ALA A 69 -4.22 1.55 3.39
C ALA A 69 -3.01 2.34 2.87
N VAL A 70 -3.22 3.58 2.41
CA VAL A 70 -2.12 4.48 2.01
C VAL A 70 -1.23 4.79 3.21
N MET A 71 -1.80 5.18 4.35
CA MET A 71 -1.02 5.48 5.56
C MET A 71 -0.16 4.30 6.00
N ALA A 72 -0.75 3.11 6.10
CA ALA A 72 -0.03 1.89 6.47
C ALA A 72 1.06 1.53 5.45
N ALA A 73 0.78 1.68 4.15
CA ALA A 73 1.76 1.46 3.08
C ALA A 73 2.95 2.43 3.23
N TRP A 74 2.71 3.72 3.44
CA TRP A 74 3.78 4.70 3.61
C TRP A 74 4.61 4.49 4.88
N ILE A 75 3.98 4.11 5.99
CA ILE A 75 4.71 3.74 7.22
C ILE A 75 5.67 2.60 6.94
N LEU A 76 5.19 1.52 6.30
CA LEU A 76 6.02 0.37 5.94
C LEU A 76 7.10 0.73 4.92
N LEU A 77 6.80 1.57 3.93
CA LEU A 77 7.77 2.05 2.94
C LEU A 77 8.87 2.88 3.58
N VAL A 78 8.55 3.75 4.54
CA VAL A 78 9.55 4.52 5.29
C VAL A 78 10.43 3.60 6.14
N ILE A 79 9.85 2.59 6.79
CA ILE A 79 10.64 1.60 7.54
C ILE A 79 11.54 0.81 6.58
N ALA A 80 11.01 0.33 5.46
CA ALA A 80 11.74 -0.41 4.46
C ALA A 80 12.87 0.42 3.83
N SER A 81 12.63 1.70 3.55
CA SER A 81 13.67 2.60 3.01
C SER A 81 14.79 2.84 4.03
N ARG A 82 14.48 2.92 5.33
CA ARG A 82 15.50 3.09 6.37
C ARG A 82 16.32 1.83 6.65
N LEU A 83 15.74 0.64 6.46
CA LEU A 83 16.43 -0.63 6.66
C LEU A 83 17.35 -1.00 5.49
N TRP A 84 17.09 -0.47 4.30
CA TRP A 84 17.77 -0.82 3.04
C TRP A 84 18.52 0.35 2.38
N VAL A 85 18.77 1.44 3.13
CA VAL A 85 19.75 2.51 2.83
C VAL A 85 21.10 2.14 3.44
#